data_AF-A0A9D1UTB4-F1
#
_entry.id   AF-A0A9D1UTB4-F1
#
_cell.length_a   1.000
_cell.length_b   1.000
_cell.length_c   1.000
_cell.angle_alpha   90.00
_cell.angle_beta   90.00
_cell.angle_gamma   90.00
#
_symmetry.space_group_name_H-M   'P 1'
#
loop_
_entity.id
_entity.type
_entity.pdbx_description
1 polymer ?
#
loop_
_entity_poly.entity_id
_entity_poly.type
_entity_poly.pdbx_seq_one_letter_code
_entity_poly.pdbx_strand_id
1 'polypeptide(L)'
;MRHSKRTEILEAGKRVIQRDGVTTLTYESVAAEAGLTKGGLLYHFPSREDLMMALHQHMAASWEQCMEDEAGGTAGELTAQQRFAAFARVSQNPDRAELLLMLEAAEDRQTSPVWDEVYERWTPGPPPDDDVAAFIARLAADGLWFYEALRTTPLNPDVREGVVQGIIELATPPDTP
;
A
#
# COMPACT_ATOMS: atom_id res chain seq x y z
N MET A 1 -16.76 -9.49 10.26
CA MET A 1 -16.31 -10.87 9.96
C MET A 1 -15.42 -11.35 11.11
N ARG A 2 -15.43 -12.63 11.47
CA ARG A 2 -14.41 -13.15 12.41
C ARG A 2 -13.09 -13.24 11.66
N HIS A 3 -12.07 -12.48 12.09
CA HIS A 3 -10.73 -12.62 11.53
C HIS A 3 -10.21 -14.02 11.83
N SER A 4 -9.54 -14.63 10.85
CA SER A 4 -8.84 -15.90 11.09
C SER A 4 -7.69 -15.64 12.06
N LYS A 5 -7.28 -16.67 12.82
CA LYS A 5 -6.10 -16.56 13.70
C LYS A 5 -4.86 -16.13 12.91
N ARG A 6 -4.75 -16.56 11.65
CA ARG A 6 -3.70 -16.13 10.72
C ARG A 6 -3.74 -14.62 10.47
N THR A 7 -4.91 -14.05 10.24
CA THR A 7 -5.11 -12.60 10.05
C THR A 7 -4.74 -11.82 11.32
N GLU A 8 -5.16 -12.30 12.50
CA GLU A 8 -4.80 -11.64 13.78
C GLU A 8 -3.29 -11.61 14.01
N ILE A 9 -2.57 -12.67 13.59
CA ILE A 9 -1.10 -12.71 13.62
C ILE A 9 -0.50 -11.68 12.66
N LEU A 10 -1.05 -11.54 11.46
CA LEU A 10 -0.55 -10.58 10.47
C LEU A 10 -0.77 -9.14 10.94
N GLU A 11 -1.92 -8.84 11.56
CA GLU A 11 -2.17 -7.55 12.21
C GLU A 11 -1.22 -7.30 13.39
N ALA A 12 -0.85 -8.34 14.14
CA ALA A 12 0.19 -8.22 15.15
C ALA A 12 1.56 -7.91 14.52
N GLY A 13 1.93 -8.60 13.44
CA GLY A 13 3.16 -8.32 12.69
C GLY A 13 3.20 -6.89 12.15
N LYS A 14 2.09 -6.40 11.59
CA LYS A 14 1.91 -5.01 11.15
C LYS A 14 2.19 -4.03 12.29
N ARG A 15 1.61 -4.23 13.48
CA ARG A 15 1.87 -3.38 14.65
C ARG A 15 3.33 -3.38 15.09
N VAL A 16 4.00 -4.53 15.05
CA VAL A 16 5.45 -4.61 15.32
C VAL A 16 6.23 -3.78 14.30
N ILE A 17 5.95 -3.93 13.00
CA ILE A 17 6.63 -3.16 11.95
C ILE A 17 6.41 -1.66 12.13
N GLN A 18 5.16 -1.27 12.39
CA GLN A 18 4.80 0.14 12.56
C GLN A 18 5.51 0.77 13.75
N ARG A 19 5.73 0.02 14.84
CA ARG A 19 6.37 0.52 16.06
C ARG A 19 7.90 0.45 16.00
N ASP A 20 8.43 -0.71 15.62
CA ASP A 20 9.83 -1.08 15.84
C ASP A 20 10.64 -1.16 14.51
N GLY A 21 9.95 -1.25 13.37
CA GLY A 21 10.55 -1.40 12.03
C GLY A 21 10.54 -2.85 11.52
N VAL A 22 10.89 -3.03 10.24
CA VAL A 22 10.89 -4.36 9.59
C VAL A 22 12.01 -5.26 10.12
N THR A 23 13.18 -4.68 10.39
CA THR A 23 14.38 -5.43 10.84
C THR A 23 14.21 -6.05 12.22
N THR A 24 13.33 -5.52 13.07
CA THR A 24 13.03 -6.03 14.41
C THR A 24 11.96 -7.13 14.41
N LEU A 25 11.35 -7.43 13.25
CA LEU A 25 10.34 -8.47 13.14
C LEU A 25 10.97 -9.86 13.29
N THR A 26 10.64 -10.51 14.41
CA THR A 26 11.04 -11.87 14.78
C THR A 26 9.80 -12.70 15.12
N TYR A 27 9.94 -14.03 15.16
CA TYR A 27 8.87 -14.91 15.64
C TYR A 27 8.44 -14.54 17.05
N GLU A 28 9.41 -14.30 17.91
CA GLU A 28 9.21 -13.99 19.31
C GLU A 28 8.46 -12.65 19.46
N SER A 29 8.83 -11.63 18.68
CA SER A 29 8.15 -10.33 18.75
C SER A 29 6.71 -10.43 18.26
N VAL A 30 6.45 -11.15 17.16
CA VAL A 30 5.08 -11.30 16.63
C VAL A 30 4.24 -12.22 17.51
N ALA A 31 4.81 -13.30 18.05
CA ALA A 31 4.09 -14.19 18.97
C ALA A 31 3.71 -13.44 20.25
N ALA A 32 4.62 -12.64 20.80
CA ALA A 32 4.34 -11.79 21.96
C ALA A 32 3.22 -10.76 21.66
N GLU A 33 3.31 -10.06 20.53
CA GLU A 33 2.30 -9.08 20.10
C GLU A 33 0.93 -9.73 19.80
N ALA A 34 0.91 -10.97 19.31
CA ALA A 34 -0.31 -11.74 19.02
C ALA A 34 -0.87 -12.48 20.25
N GLY A 35 -0.17 -12.48 21.39
CA GLY A 35 -0.54 -13.27 22.57
C GLY A 35 -0.47 -14.78 22.36
N LEU A 36 0.44 -15.25 21.50
CA LEU A 36 0.64 -16.65 21.15
C LEU A 36 1.98 -17.19 21.67
N THR A 37 2.09 -18.51 21.75
CA THR A 37 3.38 -19.17 21.92
C THR A 37 4.11 -19.26 20.59
N LYS A 38 5.44 -19.42 20.63
CA LYS A 38 6.25 -19.68 19.42
C LYS A 38 5.73 -20.88 18.63
N GLY A 39 5.34 -21.96 19.30
CA GLY A 39 4.75 -23.15 18.66
C GLY A 39 3.40 -22.85 17.99
N GLY A 40 2.55 -22.02 18.61
CA GLY A 40 1.30 -21.57 18.01
C GLY A 40 1.50 -20.70 16.76
N LEU A 41 2.53 -19.86 16.75
CA LEU A 41 2.90 -19.07 15.59
C LEU A 41 3.47 -19.93 14.45
N LEU A 42 4.35 -20.88 14.79
CA LEU A 42 4.96 -21.83 13.83
C LEU A 42 3.93 -22.71 13.12
N TYR A 43 2.79 -22.99 13.75
CA TYR A 43 1.69 -23.71 13.12
C TYR A 43 1.09 -22.95 11.92
N HIS A 44 1.09 -21.62 11.96
CA HIS A 44 0.53 -20.77 10.89
C HIS A 44 1.57 -20.32 9.87
N PHE A 45 2.80 -20.10 10.33
CA PHE A 45 3.92 -19.63 9.51
C PHE A 45 5.12 -20.49 9.86
N PRO A 46 5.56 -21.43 8.99
CA PRO A 46 6.66 -22.34 9.28
C PRO A 46 8.04 -21.67 9.34
N SER A 47 8.27 -20.61 8.56
CA SER A 47 9.52 -19.85 8.53
C SER A 47 9.33 -18.33 8.59
N ARG A 48 10.42 -17.59 8.87
CA ARG A 48 10.37 -16.13 9.00
C ARG A 48 10.07 -15.52 7.64
N GLU A 49 10.60 -16.15 6.60
CA GLU A 49 10.36 -15.85 5.20
C GLU A 49 8.87 -16.04 4.86
N ASP A 50 8.22 -17.13 5.30
CA ASP A 50 6.77 -17.34 5.11
C ASP A 50 5.93 -16.28 5.81
N LEU A 51 6.31 -15.89 7.04
CA LEU A 51 5.64 -14.81 7.77
C LEU A 51 5.82 -13.47 7.06
N MET A 52 7.02 -13.16 6.59
CA MET A 52 7.32 -11.90 5.91
C MET A 52 6.57 -11.79 4.57
N MET A 53 6.63 -12.84 3.75
CA MET A 53 5.88 -12.92 2.50
C MET A 53 4.38 -12.73 2.74
N ALA A 54 3.84 -13.38 3.76
CA ALA A 54 2.43 -13.23 4.11
C ALA A 54 2.08 -11.83 4.62
N LEU A 55 3.00 -11.12 5.28
CA LEU A 55 2.82 -9.72 5.66
C LEU A 55 2.76 -8.82 4.42
N HIS A 56 3.67 -8.97 3.44
CA HIS A 56 3.58 -8.20 2.20
C HIS A 56 2.25 -8.48 1.47
N GLN A 57 1.86 -9.75 1.31
CA GLN A 57 0.61 -10.12 0.65
C GLN A 57 -0.61 -9.53 1.35
N HIS A 58 -0.64 -9.61 2.68
CA HIS A 58 -1.75 -9.08 3.49
C HIS A 58 -1.85 -7.56 3.39
N MET A 59 -0.71 -6.87 3.45
CA MET A 59 -0.66 -5.41 3.37
C MET A 59 -0.99 -4.90 1.96
N ALA A 60 -0.43 -5.50 0.92
CA ALA A 60 -0.75 -5.15 -0.46
C ALA A 60 -2.22 -5.41 -0.79
N ALA A 61 -2.79 -6.53 -0.32
CA ALA A 61 -4.22 -6.82 -0.48
C ALA A 61 -5.10 -5.83 0.30
N SER A 62 -4.71 -5.44 1.51
CA SER A 62 -5.43 -4.41 2.28
C SER A 62 -5.39 -3.06 1.57
N TRP A 63 -4.25 -2.71 0.98
CA TRP A 63 -4.09 -1.47 0.23
C TRP A 63 -4.91 -1.46 -1.06
N GLU A 64 -4.92 -2.58 -1.80
CA GLU A 64 -5.80 -2.79 -2.95
C GLU A 64 -7.28 -2.70 -2.56
N GLN A 65 -7.69 -3.32 -1.45
CA GLN A 65 -9.05 -3.21 -0.95
C GLN A 65 -9.45 -1.76 -0.64
N CYS A 66 -8.54 -0.94 -0.08
CA CYS A 66 -8.83 0.48 0.13
C CYS A 66 -9.12 1.21 -1.19
N MET A 67 -8.44 0.86 -2.28
CA MET A 67 -8.70 1.45 -3.59
C MET A 67 -10.01 0.94 -4.20
N GLU A 68 -10.35 -0.34 -4.01
CA GLU A 68 -11.64 -0.90 -4.42
C GLU A 68 -12.81 -0.26 -3.68
N ASP A 69 -12.67 -0.08 -2.37
CA ASP A 69 -13.68 0.56 -1.53
C ASP A 69 -13.89 2.03 -1.90
N GLU A 70 -12.79 2.76 -2.18
CA GLU A 70 -12.83 4.16 -2.63
C GLU A 70 -13.49 4.29 -4.02
N ALA A 71 -13.17 3.38 -4.94
CA ALA A 71 -13.71 3.39 -6.30
C ALA A 71 -15.14 2.82 -6.41
N GLY A 72 -15.56 2.02 -5.42
CA GLY A 72 -16.83 1.28 -5.44
C GLY A 72 -16.86 0.08 -6.40
N GLY A 73 -15.70 -0.53 -6.69
CA GLY A 73 -15.60 -1.66 -7.62
C GLY A 73 -14.18 -2.24 -7.72
N THR A 74 -14.06 -3.41 -8.35
CA THR A 74 -12.75 -4.06 -8.55
C THR A 74 -11.97 -3.41 -9.70
N ALA A 75 -10.64 -3.54 -9.72
CA ALA A 75 -9.81 -2.95 -10.77
C ALA A 75 -10.23 -3.35 -12.21
N GLY A 76 -10.74 -4.57 -12.39
CA GLY A 76 -11.20 -5.07 -13.70
C GLY A 76 -12.52 -4.45 -14.20
N GLU A 77 -13.33 -3.88 -13.29
CA GLU A 77 -14.62 -3.25 -13.61
C GLU A 77 -14.48 -1.74 -13.89
N LEU A 78 -13.39 -1.15 -13.42
CA LEU A 78 -13.14 0.29 -13.44
C LEU A 78 -12.36 0.74 -14.68
N THR A 79 -12.56 1.98 -15.10
CA THR A 79 -11.72 2.62 -16.11
C THR A 79 -10.34 2.97 -15.53
N ALA A 80 -9.34 3.19 -16.39
CA ALA A 80 -8.01 3.62 -15.95
C ALA A 80 -8.06 4.93 -15.14
N GLN A 81 -8.94 5.86 -15.52
CA GLN A 81 -9.15 7.12 -14.80
C GLN A 81 -9.75 6.88 -13.40
N GLN A 82 -10.74 6.01 -13.28
CA GLN A 82 -11.35 5.67 -11.99
C GLN A 82 -10.33 4.99 -11.06
N ARG A 83 -9.53 4.05 -11.59
CA ARG A 83 -8.46 3.39 -10.83
C ARG A 83 -7.43 4.39 -10.33
N PHE A 84 -6.94 5.26 -11.20
CA PHE A 84 -5.96 6.27 -10.81
C PHE A 84 -6.53 7.28 -9.80
N ALA A 85 -7.78 7.69 -9.95
CA ALA A 85 -8.45 8.57 -8.99
C ALA A 85 -8.53 7.94 -7.60
N ALA A 86 -8.90 6.67 -7.50
CA ALA A 86 -8.92 5.94 -6.23
C ALA A 86 -7.52 5.81 -5.63
N PHE A 87 -6.51 5.49 -6.45
CA PHE A 87 -5.11 5.47 -6.03
C PHE A 87 -4.69 6.81 -5.41
N ALA A 88 -4.96 7.94 -6.10
CA ALA A 88 -4.58 9.27 -5.64
C ALA A 88 -5.29 9.65 -4.34
N ARG A 89 -6.57 9.27 -4.17
CA ARG A 89 -7.32 9.49 -2.93
C ARG A 89 -6.82 8.65 -1.77
N VAL A 90 -6.50 7.37 -1.98
CA VAL A 90 -5.94 6.49 -0.94
C VAL A 90 -4.54 6.96 -0.51
N SER A 91 -3.74 7.48 -1.46
CA SER A 91 -2.39 7.99 -1.21
C SER A 91 -2.30 9.09 -0.15
N GLN A 92 -3.40 9.77 0.16
CA GLN A 92 -3.44 10.86 1.13
C GLN A 92 -3.42 10.40 2.61
N ASN A 93 -3.59 9.10 2.87
CA ASN A 93 -3.64 8.49 4.19
C ASN A 93 -2.74 7.23 4.26
N PRO A 94 -1.41 7.39 4.20
CA PRO A 94 -0.46 6.28 4.17
C PRO A 94 -0.44 5.50 5.49
N ASP A 95 -0.25 4.18 5.40
CA ASP A 95 0.16 3.37 6.54
C ASP A 95 1.69 3.29 6.63
N ARG A 96 2.25 3.62 7.79
CA ARG A 96 3.71 3.57 7.99
C ARG A 96 4.29 2.17 7.80
N ALA A 97 3.55 1.11 8.12
CA ALA A 97 4.01 -0.26 7.91
C ALA A 97 4.07 -0.62 6.41
N GLU A 98 3.15 -0.11 5.58
CA GLU A 98 3.20 -0.27 4.12
C GLU A 98 4.47 0.38 3.58
N LEU A 99 4.76 1.62 3.97
CA LEU A 99 5.98 2.32 3.56
C LEU A 99 7.24 1.52 3.87
N LEU A 100 7.36 1.01 5.10
CA LEU A 100 8.54 0.27 5.52
C LEU A 100 8.68 -1.07 4.78
N LEU A 101 7.57 -1.75 4.49
CA LEU A 101 7.58 -3.00 3.73
C LEU A 101 7.89 -2.77 2.25
N MET A 102 7.37 -1.71 1.64
CA MET A 102 7.66 -1.38 0.24
C MET A 102 9.13 -1.03 0.04
N LEU A 103 9.72 -0.28 0.99
CA LEU A 103 11.15 0.02 0.97
C LEU A 103 12.02 -1.24 1.10
N GLU A 104 11.61 -2.20 1.91
CA GLU A 104 12.32 -3.48 2.04
C GLU A 104 12.14 -4.35 0.79
N ALA A 105 10.93 -4.41 0.25
CA ALA A 105 10.61 -5.21 -0.94
C ALA A 105 11.32 -4.72 -2.21
N ALA A 106 11.67 -3.43 -2.30
CA ALA A 106 12.35 -2.85 -3.45
C ALA A 106 13.71 -3.51 -3.78
N GLU A 107 14.34 -4.18 -2.80
CA GLU A 107 15.62 -4.88 -2.98
C GLU A 107 15.45 -6.41 -3.15
N ASP A 108 14.24 -6.94 -2.95
CA ASP A 108 13.97 -8.39 -2.96
C ASP A 108 13.04 -8.79 -4.11
N ARG A 109 13.54 -9.64 -5.02
CA ARG A 109 12.82 -10.17 -6.18
C ARG A 109 11.64 -11.09 -5.84
N GLN A 110 11.55 -11.57 -4.60
CA GLN A 110 10.44 -12.41 -4.16
C GLN A 110 9.25 -11.58 -3.71
N THR A 111 9.48 -10.46 -3.03
CA THR A 111 8.42 -9.63 -2.43
C THR A 111 8.04 -8.42 -3.27
N SER A 112 8.95 -7.87 -4.10
CA SER A 112 8.63 -6.77 -5.04
C SER A 112 7.41 -7.05 -5.95
N PRO A 113 7.23 -8.25 -6.54
CA PRO A 113 6.09 -8.50 -7.43
C PRO A 113 4.73 -8.31 -6.75
N VAL A 114 4.64 -8.54 -5.44
CA VAL A 114 3.40 -8.38 -4.66
C VAL A 114 2.88 -6.93 -4.72
N TRP A 115 3.78 -5.96 -4.72
CA TRP A 115 3.43 -4.54 -4.80
C TRP A 115 3.35 -4.07 -6.24
N ASP A 116 4.27 -4.51 -7.10
CA ASP A 116 4.30 -4.16 -8.52
C ASP A 116 2.98 -4.52 -9.20
N GLU A 117 2.44 -5.70 -8.90
CA GLU A 117 1.15 -6.16 -9.42
C GLU A 117 -0.02 -5.23 -9.05
N VAL A 118 0.00 -4.63 -7.85
CA VAL A 118 -1.01 -3.65 -7.42
C VAL A 118 -0.80 -2.33 -8.16
N TYR A 119 0.44 -1.88 -8.31
CA TYR A 119 0.77 -0.68 -9.11
C TYR A 119 0.32 -0.83 -10.57
N GLU A 120 0.60 -1.96 -11.20
CA GLU A 120 0.22 -2.24 -12.59
C GLU A 120 -1.29 -2.20 -12.80
N ARG A 121 -2.07 -2.69 -11.82
CA ARG A 121 -3.53 -2.66 -11.88
C ARG A 121 -4.08 -1.25 -11.72
N TRP A 122 -3.57 -0.47 -10.76
CA TRP A 122 -4.24 0.75 -10.31
C TRP A 122 -3.71 2.04 -10.93
N THR A 123 -2.63 1.98 -11.70
CA THR A 123 -1.81 3.17 -11.96
C THR A 123 -1.27 3.16 -13.39
N PRO A 124 -1.02 4.32 -14.01
CA PRO A 124 -0.41 4.36 -15.33
C PRO A 124 1.04 3.87 -15.24
N GLY A 125 1.42 2.94 -16.12
CA GLY A 125 2.80 2.51 -16.29
C GLY A 125 3.69 3.62 -16.87
N PRO A 126 5.01 3.37 -16.99
CA PRO A 126 5.94 4.27 -17.65
C PRO A 126 5.42 4.66 -19.05
N PRO A 127 5.45 5.95 -19.42
CA PRO A 127 4.90 6.40 -20.68
C PRO A 127 5.73 5.85 -21.84
N PRO A 128 5.09 5.34 -22.92
CA PRO A 128 5.80 4.81 -24.08
C PRO A 128 6.33 5.91 -25.00
N ASP A 129 5.83 7.15 -24.86
CA ASP A 129 6.15 8.31 -25.67
C ASP A 129 6.23 9.59 -24.81
N ASP A 130 6.16 10.75 -25.45
CA ASP A 130 6.33 12.06 -24.80
C ASP A 130 5.07 12.51 -24.01
N ASP A 131 3.96 11.76 -24.01
CA ASP A 131 2.80 12.07 -23.16
C ASP A 131 3.05 11.63 -21.71
N VAL A 132 3.71 12.54 -20.98
CA VAL A 132 4.14 12.31 -19.59
C VAL A 132 3.11 12.76 -18.56
N ALA A 133 1.96 13.33 -18.94
CA ALA A 133 1.05 13.98 -17.99
C ALA A 133 0.50 13.00 -16.94
N ALA A 134 0.01 11.84 -17.38
CA ALA A 134 -0.48 10.79 -16.49
C ALA A 134 0.64 10.24 -15.59
N PHE A 135 1.87 10.16 -16.10
CA PHE A 135 3.00 9.68 -15.31
C PHE A 135 3.51 10.74 -14.31
N ILE A 136 3.45 12.03 -14.64
CA ILE A 136 3.73 13.11 -13.67
C ILE A 136 2.68 13.10 -12.57
N ALA A 137 1.39 12.95 -12.91
CA ALA A 137 0.34 12.79 -11.93
C ALA A 137 0.59 11.58 -11.03
N ARG A 138 1.04 10.46 -11.60
CA ARG A 138 1.47 9.29 -10.85
C ARG A 138 2.55 9.61 -9.82
N LEU A 139 3.65 10.21 -10.27
CA LEU A 139 4.76 10.58 -9.40
C LEU A 139 4.34 11.59 -8.32
N ALA A 140 3.41 12.49 -8.64
CA ALA A 140 2.85 13.42 -7.66
C ALA A 140 2.00 12.71 -6.60
N ALA A 141 1.23 11.68 -6.98
CA ALA A 141 0.48 10.84 -6.04
C ALA A 141 1.41 10.04 -5.12
N ASP A 142 2.45 9.40 -5.67
CA ASP A 142 3.51 8.74 -4.87
C ASP A 142 4.17 9.76 -3.92
N GLY A 143 4.48 10.97 -4.42
CA GLY A 143 5.07 12.05 -3.63
C GLY A 143 4.18 12.54 -2.48
N LEU A 144 2.86 12.62 -2.69
CA LEU A 144 1.90 12.92 -1.63
C LEU A 144 1.91 11.84 -0.56
N TRP A 145 1.89 10.57 -0.96
CA TRP A 145 1.95 9.44 -0.04
C TRP A 145 3.24 9.45 0.80
N PHE A 146 4.41 9.67 0.17
CA PHE A 146 5.67 9.85 0.88
C PHE A 146 5.65 11.07 1.82
N TYR A 147 5.07 12.20 1.38
CA TYR A 147 4.97 13.40 2.20
C TYR A 147 4.15 13.13 3.46
N GLU A 148 2.95 12.56 3.33
CA GLU A 148 2.08 12.27 4.47
C GLU A 148 2.68 11.19 5.39
N ALA A 149 3.46 10.24 4.85
CA ALA A 149 4.05 9.15 5.63
C ALA A 149 5.27 9.59 6.47
N LEU A 150 6.04 10.55 5.97
CA LEU A 150 7.31 10.97 6.60
C LEU A 150 7.18 12.21 7.48
N ARG A 151 6.12 13.00 7.32
CA ARG A 151 5.99 14.29 8.02
C ARG A 151 5.27 14.12 9.36
N THR A 152 5.79 14.80 10.38
CA THR A 152 5.17 14.84 11.72
C THR A 152 3.98 15.80 11.79
N THR A 153 3.85 16.69 10.81
CA THR A 153 2.71 17.60 10.68
C THR A 153 2.05 17.33 9.34
N PRO A 154 0.82 16.78 9.33
CA PRO A 154 0.11 16.48 8.09
C PRO A 154 -0.33 17.78 7.39
N LEU A 155 -0.67 17.70 6.10
CA LEU A 155 -1.27 18.84 5.41
C LEU A 155 -2.60 19.23 6.07
N ASN A 156 -2.93 20.51 5.98
CA ASN A 156 -4.29 20.96 6.23
C ASN A 156 -5.24 20.14 5.31
N PRO A 157 -6.36 19.58 5.84
CA PRO A 157 -7.27 18.76 5.05
C PRO A 157 -7.76 19.41 3.75
N ASP A 158 -8.05 20.72 3.76
CA ASP A 158 -8.53 21.44 2.58
C ASP A 158 -7.43 21.56 1.51
N VAL A 159 -6.18 21.79 1.95
CA VAL A 159 -5.02 21.83 1.06
C VAL A 159 -4.75 20.44 0.48
N ARG A 160 -4.88 19.39 1.29
CA ARG A 160 -4.69 18.00 0.88
C ARG A 160 -5.69 17.61 -0.20
N GLU A 161 -6.97 17.89 0.00
CA GLU A 161 -8.01 17.61 -1.00
C GLU A 161 -7.73 18.38 -2.30
N GLY A 162 -7.32 19.66 -2.20
CA GLY A 162 -6.91 20.44 -3.37
C GLY A 162 -5.73 19.83 -4.14
N VAL A 163 -4.74 19.28 -3.43
CA VAL A 163 -3.60 18.56 -4.04
C VAL A 163 -4.07 17.27 -4.72
N VAL A 164 -4.88 16.45 -4.04
CA VAL A 164 -5.43 15.21 -4.60
C VAL A 164 -6.25 15.51 -5.86
N GLN A 165 -7.14 16.50 -5.82
CA GLN A 165 -7.95 16.89 -6.96
C GLN A 165 -7.09 17.37 -8.15
N GLY A 166 -6.07 18.20 -7.89
CA GLY A 166 -5.14 18.65 -8.93
C GLY A 166 -4.33 17.49 -9.56
N ILE A 167 -3.97 16.48 -8.78
CA ILE A 167 -3.32 15.26 -9.29
C ILE A 167 -4.26 14.49 -10.22
N ILE A 168 -5.52 14.32 -9.83
CA ILE A 168 -6.53 13.59 -10.63
C ILE A 168 -6.81 14.33 -11.95
N GLU A 169 -6.93 15.65 -11.90
CA GLU A 169 -7.13 16.50 -13.07
C GLU A 169 -5.96 16.41 -14.04
N LEU A 170 -4.71 16.41 -13.54
CA LEU A 170 -3.52 16.28 -14.37
C LEU A 170 -3.45 14.94 -15.13
N ALA A 171 -3.98 13.87 -14.53
CA ALA A 171 -4.04 12.55 -15.18
C ALA A 171 -5.20 12.41 -16.18
N THR A 172 -6.12 13.38 -16.20
CA THR A 172 -7.26 13.38 -17.12
C THR A 172 -6.89 14.19 -18.36
N PRO A 173 -6.79 13.58 -19.57
CA PRO A 173 -6.58 14.36 -20.77
C PRO A 173 -7.73 15.36 -20.96
N PRO A 174 -7.46 16.58 -21.44
CA PRO A 174 -8.53 17.55 -21.68
C PRO A 174 -9.54 16.93 -22.67
N ASP A 175 -10.84 17.05 -22.34
CA ASP A 175 -11.93 16.65 -23.25
C ASP A 175 -11.63 17.24 -24.63
N THR A 176 -11.36 16.37 -25.60
CA THR A 176 -11.14 16.81 -26.97
C THR A 176 -12.51 17.14 -27.56
N PRO A 177 -12.74 18.37 -28.05
CA PRO A 177 -14.03 18.79 -28.59
C PRO A 177 -14.43 18.03 -29.87
#